data_AF-A0AAV8YJY1-F1
#
_entry.id   AF-A0AAV8YJY1-F1
#
_cell.length_a   1.000
_cell.length_b   1.000
_cell.length_c   1.000
_cell.angle_alpha   90.00
_cell.angle_beta   90.00
_cell.angle_gamma   90.00
#
_symmetry.space_group_name_H-M   'P 1'
#
loop_
_entity.id
_entity.type
_entity.pdbx_description
1 polymer ?
#
loop_
_entity_poly.entity_id
_entity_poly.type
_entity_poly.pdbx_seq_one_letter_code
_entity_poly.pdbx_strand_id
1 'polypeptide(L)'
;MASLLKILFLWSSKMVFLFLRLNFGHETKEIYVNKNIRKLNDGAMHKFRITYTSDDVQIEVDDCKSQCTVWKAMDRRGLLNVNGPLQLGGMRYKFNEEQFKSIWGHLPPTHIGFSGCIRNLTYNGFYYNLGAPSDQYHAYPDCNYGVMQAVTFGIDSNFLVAILVCVAILIIIVLVSFIGFCTAQVNFSPNWGKRALNPAEENENNCRENVDTVMLIYKIIQVCYMFFS
;
A
#
# COMPACT_ATOMS: atom_id res chain seq x y z
N MET A 1 1.96 -29.95 -26.34
CA MET A 1 1.25 -28.87 -25.61
C MET A 1 1.84 -28.79 -24.22
N ALA A 2 2.49 -27.68 -23.89
CA ALA A 2 3.15 -27.52 -22.60
C ALA A 2 2.09 -27.30 -21.50
N SER A 3 1.86 -28.32 -20.66
CA SER A 3 1.11 -28.18 -19.40
C SER A 3 1.90 -27.21 -18.51
N LEU A 4 1.59 -25.93 -18.54
CA LEU A 4 2.17 -24.98 -17.60
C LEU A 4 1.39 -25.11 -16.31
N LEU A 5 1.99 -25.70 -15.27
CA LEU A 5 1.54 -25.45 -13.91
C LEU A 5 1.80 -23.98 -13.60
N LYS A 6 0.86 -23.13 -14.00
CA LYS A 6 0.64 -21.87 -13.31
C LYS A 6 -0.40 -22.21 -12.25
N ILE A 7 0.05 -22.41 -11.01
CA ILE A 7 -0.85 -22.21 -9.87
C ILE A 7 -1.16 -20.74 -9.90
N LEU A 8 -2.17 -20.41 -10.69
CA LEU A 8 -2.63 -19.07 -10.86
C LEU A 8 -3.49 -18.82 -9.61
N PHE A 9 -2.84 -18.38 -8.54
CA PHE A 9 -3.52 -17.81 -7.39
C PHE A 9 -4.20 -16.54 -7.87
N LEU A 10 -5.42 -16.70 -8.36
CA LEU A 10 -6.30 -15.60 -8.69
C LEU A 10 -6.96 -15.14 -7.43
N TRP A 11 -6.18 -14.38 -6.66
CA TRP A 11 -6.77 -13.47 -5.72
C TRP A 11 -7.32 -12.28 -6.49
N SER A 12 -8.59 -12.37 -6.89
CA SER A 12 -9.31 -11.20 -7.39
C SER A 12 -9.83 -10.41 -6.20
N SER A 13 -9.60 -9.10 -6.15
CA SER A 13 -10.22 -8.21 -5.16
C SER A 13 -11.76 -8.25 -5.20
N LYS A 14 -12.36 -8.77 -6.28
CA LYS A 14 -13.80 -9.03 -6.40
C LYS A 14 -14.24 -10.36 -5.78
N MET A 15 -13.32 -11.27 -5.46
CA MET A 15 -13.62 -12.61 -4.96
C MET A 15 -13.03 -12.77 -3.55
N VAL A 16 -13.90 -12.71 -2.55
CA VAL A 16 -13.57 -12.74 -1.11
C VAL A 16 -13.05 -14.11 -0.63
N PHE A 17 -13.00 -15.10 -1.52
CA PHE A 17 -12.73 -16.50 -1.21
C PHE A 17 -11.62 -17.05 -2.10
N LEU A 18 -10.86 -18.01 -1.57
CA LEU A 18 -9.78 -18.67 -2.30
C LEU A 18 -10.37 -19.52 -3.45
N PHE A 19 -9.72 -19.41 -4.60
CA PHE A 19 -10.05 -20.13 -5.82
C PHE A 19 -8.78 -20.74 -6.41
N LEU A 20 -8.84 -22.02 -6.75
CA LEU A 20 -7.75 -22.75 -7.40
C LEU A 20 -8.21 -23.27 -8.76
N ARG A 21 -7.36 -23.04 -9.77
CA ARG A 21 -7.56 -23.52 -11.12
C ARG A 21 -6.39 -24.40 -11.54
N LEU A 22 -6.69 -25.57 -12.10
CA LEU A 22 -5.70 -26.58 -12.50
C LEU A 22 -5.99 -27.08 -13.91
N ASN A 23 -4.96 -27.27 -14.71
CA ASN A 23 -5.08 -27.83 -16.05
C ASN A 23 -3.95 -28.86 -16.27
N PHE A 24 -4.32 -30.11 -16.51
CA PHE A 24 -3.37 -31.22 -16.77
C PHE A 24 -3.13 -31.47 -18.27
N GLY A 25 -3.71 -30.66 -19.16
CA GLY A 25 -3.59 -30.77 -20.61
C GLY A 25 -4.85 -31.27 -21.32
N HIS A 26 -5.93 -31.55 -20.58
CA HIS A 26 -7.22 -31.95 -21.14
C HIS A 26 -8.30 -30.90 -20.89
N GLU A 27 -8.57 -30.63 -19.62
CA GLU A 27 -9.56 -29.66 -19.16
C GLU A 27 -9.02 -28.85 -18.00
N THR A 28 -9.59 -27.66 -17.83
CA THR A 28 -9.36 -26.82 -16.66
C THR A 28 -10.37 -27.19 -15.58
N LYS A 29 -9.89 -27.59 -14.41
CA LYS A 29 -10.70 -27.81 -13.21
C LYS A 29 -10.61 -26.61 -12.27
N GLU A 30 -11.75 -26.30 -11.69
CA GLU A 30 -11.97 -25.14 -10.82
C GLU A 30 -12.41 -25.61 -9.44
N ILE A 31 -11.74 -25.11 -8.40
CA ILE A 31 -12.01 -25.46 -7.01
C ILE A 31 -12.23 -24.17 -6.23
N TYR A 32 -13.43 -24.02 -5.70
CA TYR A 32 -13.81 -22.88 -4.87
C TYR A 32 -13.75 -23.28 -3.41
N VAL A 33 -13.05 -22.48 -2.62
CA VAL A 33 -12.89 -22.68 -1.19
C VAL A 33 -13.80 -21.69 -0.46
N ASN A 34 -15.10 -22.04 -0.41
CA ASN A 34 -16.16 -21.17 0.12
C ASN A 34 -16.99 -21.79 1.25
N LYS A 35 -16.85 -23.10 1.50
CA LYS A 35 -17.59 -23.80 2.54
C LYS A 35 -16.81 -23.71 3.85
N ASN A 36 -17.45 -23.18 4.89
CA ASN A 36 -16.93 -23.15 6.27
C ASN A 36 -15.62 -22.37 6.48
N ILE A 37 -15.28 -21.46 5.56
CA ILE A 37 -14.09 -20.62 5.67
C ILE A 37 -14.53 -19.16 5.79
N ARG A 38 -13.96 -18.47 6.79
CA ARG A 38 -14.18 -17.04 7.00
C ARG A 38 -13.61 -16.25 5.83
N LYS A 39 -14.03 -15.00 5.69
CA LYS A 39 -13.46 -14.11 4.67
C LYS A 39 -11.96 -14.00 4.89
N LEU A 40 -11.16 -14.23 3.85
CA LEU A 40 -9.70 -14.25 3.94
C LEU A 40 -9.07 -12.87 3.74
N ASN A 41 -9.90 -11.83 3.56
CA ASN A 41 -9.49 -10.44 3.39
C ASN A 41 -9.65 -9.64 4.71
N ASP A 42 -9.53 -10.29 5.85
CA ASP A 42 -9.66 -9.70 7.18
C ASP A 42 -8.38 -8.98 7.67
N GLY A 43 -7.31 -9.03 6.87
CA GLY A 43 -6.00 -8.46 7.21
C GLY A 43 -5.13 -9.39 8.06
N ALA A 44 -5.65 -10.55 8.47
CA ALA A 44 -4.89 -11.56 9.16
C ALA A 44 -4.01 -12.38 8.20
N MET A 45 -3.01 -13.04 8.76
CA MET A 45 -2.15 -13.95 8.02
C MET A 45 -2.81 -15.32 7.94
N HIS A 46 -3.19 -15.73 6.72
CA HIS A 46 -3.72 -17.07 6.46
C HIS A 46 -2.65 -18.02 5.93
N LYS A 47 -2.75 -19.29 6.31
CA LYS A 47 -1.88 -20.35 5.82
C LYS A 47 -2.65 -21.24 4.85
N PHE A 48 -2.09 -21.43 3.66
CA PHE A 48 -2.68 -22.32 2.65
C PHE A 48 -1.77 -23.53 2.42
N ARG A 49 -2.35 -24.72 2.48
CA ARG A 49 -1.67 -25.97 2.15
C ARG A 49 -2.41 -26.65 1.01
N ILE A 50 -1.75 -26.74 -0.15
CA ILE A 50 -2.28 -27.41 -1.33
C ILE A 50 -1.52 -28.72 -1.49
N THR A 51 -2.27 -29.83 -1.52
CA THR A 51 -1.74 -31.17 -1.80
C THR A 51 -2.42 -31.70 -3.05
N TYR A 52 -1.64 -32.25 -3.97
CA TYR A 52 -2.12 -32.76 -5.24
C TYR A 52 -1.53 -34.14 -5.48
N THR A 53 -2.37 -35.06 -5.96
CA THR A 53 -1.99 -36.40 -6.42
C THR A 53 -2.53 -36.63 -7.83
N SER A 54 -2.21 -37.75 -8.47
CA SER A 54 -2.80 -38.12 -9.77
C SER A 54 -4.34 -38.18 -9.76
N ASP A 55 -4.96 -38.41 -8.61
CA ASP A 55 -6.38 -38.73 -8.48
C ASP A 55 -7.19 -37.62 -7.79
N ASP A 56 -6.55 -36.75 -7.02
CA ASP A 56 -7.25 -35.74 -6.23
C ASP A 56 -6.42 -34.50 -5.87
N VAL A 57 -7.14 -33.44 -5.50
CA VAL A 57 -6.57 -32.20 -4.96
C VAL A 57 -7.23 -31.90 -3.63
N GLN A 58 -6.40 -31.59 -2.64
CA GLN A 58 -6.79 -31.16 -1.31
C GLN A 58 -6.24 -29.76 -1.03
N ILE A 59 -7.12 -28.89 -0.55
CA ILE A 59 -6.76 -27.54 -0.08
C ILE A 59 -7.16 -27.43 1.38
N GLU A 60 -6.24 -27.05 2.24
CA GLU A 60 -6.47 -26.72 3.64
C GLU A 60 -6.11 -25.27 3.91
N VAL A 61 -6.92 -24.61 4.73
CA VAL A 61 -6.72 -23.24 5.19
C VAL A 61 -6.48 -23.26 6.70
N ASP A 62 -5.53 -22.47 7.22
CA ASP A 62 -5.30 -22.20 8.65
C ASP A 62 -5.15 -23.43 9.58
N ASP A 63 -4.68 -24.57 9.05
CA ASP A 63 -4.48 -25.82 9.80
C ASP A 63 -5.72 -26.29 10.61
N CYS A 64 -6.94 -25.88 10.21
CA CYS A 64 -8.18 -26.23 10.92
C CYS A 64 -8.72 -27.64 10.58
N LYS A 65 -7.85 -28.52 10.08
CA LYS A 65 -8.12 -29.95 9.86
C LYS A 65 -9.35 -30.14 8.95
N SER A 66 -10.29 -31.02 9.31
CA SER A 66 -11.40 -31.43 8.45
C SER A 66 -12.46 -30.35 8.21
N GLN A 67 -12.54 -29.30 9.05
CA GLN A 67 -13.63 -28.32 8.97
C GLN A 67 -13.47 -27.30 7.83
N CYS A 68 -12.23 -27.07 7.41
CA CYS A 68 -11.84 -26.08 6.40
C CYS A 68 -10.96 -26.68 5.30
N THR A 69 -11.01 -28.00 5.18
CA THR A 69 -10.39 -28.73 4.07
C THR A 69 -11.40 -28.90 2.95
N VAL A 70 -11.00 -28.53 1.74
CA VAL A 70 -11.75 -28.81 0.51
C VAL A 70 -11.03 -29.91 -0.25
N TRP A 71 -11.78 -30.95 -0.60
CA TRP A 71 -11.29 -32.07 -1.38
C TRP A 71 -12.04 -32.15 -2.72
N LYS A 72 -11.31 -32.42 -3.79
CA LYS A 72 -11.87 -32.61 -5.12
C LYS A 72 -11.15 -33.75 -5.85
N ALA A 73 -11.89 -34.81 -6.17
CA ALA A 73 -11.44 -35.83 -7.11
C ALA A 73 -11.22 -35.25 -8.51
N MET A 74 -10.21 -35.78 -9.19
CA MET A 74 -9.93 -35.52 -10.58
C MET A 74 -10.58 -36.62 -11.44
N ASP A 75 -11.35 -36.22 -12.45
CA ASP A 75 -12.04 -37.17 -13.34
C ASP A 75 -11.05 -37.95 -14.24
N ARG A 76 -9.87 -37.39 -14.49
CA ARG A 76 -8.80 -37.98 -15.30
C ARG A 76 -7.47 -37.81 -14.60
N ARG A 77 -6.72 -38.90 -14.54
CA ARG A 77 -5.32 -38.87 -14.09
C ARG A 77 -4.49 -38.03 -15.01
N GLY A 78 -3.65 -37.19 -14.42
CA GLY A 78 -2.72 -36.34 -15.14
C GLY A 78 -1.51 -36.08 -14.27
N LEU A 79 -0.49 -35.45 -14.87
CA LEU A 79 0.64 -34.89 -14.16
C LEU A 79 0.79 -33.43 -14.56
N LEU A 80 1.20 -32.62 -13.59
CA LEU A 80 1.53 -31.23 -13.84
C LEU A 80 2.92 -31.14 -14.45
N ASN A 81 3.05 -30.44 -15.56
CA ASN A 81 4.38 -30.10 -16.05
C ASN A 81 4.91 -28.88 -15.29
N VAL A 82 6.03 -29.14 -14.61
CA VAL A 82 6.69 -28.23 -13.66
C VAL A 82 7.95 -27.60 -14.24
N ASN A 83 8.19 -27.72 -15.55
CA ASN A 83 9.40 -27.21 -16.22
C ASN A 83 9.45 -25.66 -16.33
N GLY A 84 8.55 -24.93 -15.68
CA GLY A 84 8.47 -23.48 -15.72
C GLY A 84 8.66 -22.84 -14.35
N PRO A 85 9.04 -21.54 -14.29
CA PRO A 85 9.19 -20.84 -13.02
C PRO A 85 7.85 -20.68 -12.32
N LEU A 86 7.83 -20.95 -11.01
CA LEU A 86 6.72 -20.61 -10.14
C LEU A 86 6.57 -19.09 -10.05
N GLN A 87 5.36 -18.60 -10.25
CA GLN A 87 5.04 -17.17 -10.20
C GLN A 87 4.08 -16.92 -9.05
N LEU A 88 4.36 -15.88 -8.27
CA LEU A 88 3.57 -15.48 -7.12
C LEU A 88 3.16 -14.02 -7.25
N GLY A 89 1.99 -13.71 -6.71
CA GLY A 89 1.46 -12.34 -6.68
C GLY A 89 1.05 -11.77 -8.05
N GLY A 90 1.03 -12.59 -9.09
CA GLY A 90 0.69 -12.17 -10.44
C GLY A 90 1.29 -13.11 -11.48
N MET A 91 1.22 -12.70 -12.73
CA MET A 91 1.80 -13.43 -13.84
C MET A 91 2.58 -12.49 -14.75
N ARG A 92 3.82 -12.85 -15.08
CA ARG A 92 4.57 -12.19 -16.15
C ARG A 92 3.89 -12.52 -17.47
N TYR A 93 3.38 -11.49 -18.14
CA TYR A 93 2.69 -11.62 -19.41
C TYR A 93 3.63 -12.23 -20.46
N LYS A 94 3.40 -13.50 -20.80
CA LYS A 94 3.98 -14.14 -21.99
C LYS A 94 2.96 -14.35 -23.10
N PHE A 95 1.67 -14.16 -22.81
CA PHE A 95 0.59 -14.51 -23.72
C PHE A 95 -0.24 -13.27 -24.03
N ASN A 96 -0.61 -13.11 -25.30
CA ASN A 96 -1.68 -12.19 -25.68
C ASN A 96 -3.04 -12.73 -25.16
N GLU A 97 -4.07 -11.90 -25.19
CA GLU A 97 -5.40 -12.26 -24.66
C GLU A 97 -5.97 -13.51 -25.35
N GLU A 98 -5.77 -13.65 -26.66
CA GLU A 98 -6.25 -14.78 -27.46
C GLU A 98 -5.56 -16.09 -27.09
N GLN A 99 -4.23 -16.08 -26.93
CA GLN A 99 -3.44 -17.24 -26.47
C GLN A 99 -3.84 -17.63 -25.06
N PHE A 100 -4.06 -16.64 -24.19
CA PHE A 100 -4.51 -16.92 -22.83
C PHE A 100 -5.91 -17.56 -22.83
N LYS A 101 -6.83 -17.03 -23.64
CA LYS A 101 -8.17 -17.60 -23.83
C LYS A 101 -8.13 -19.00 -24.43
N SER A 102 -7.20 -19.28 -25.34
CA SER A 102 -7.02 -20.63 -25.90
C SER A 102 -6.54 -21.65 -24.85
N ILE A 103 -5.64 -21.25 -23.93
CA ILE A 103 -5.08 -22.17 -22.92
C ILE A 103 -6.04 -22.37 -21.74
N TRP A 104 -6.71 -21.30 -21.30
CA TRP A 104 -7.47 -21.31 -20.04
C TRP A 104 -8.99 -21.25 -20.25
N GLY A 105 -9.47 -20.96 -21.45
CA GLY A 105 -10.90 -20.83 -21.76
C GLY A 105 -11.52 -19.49 -21.35
N HIS A 106 -10.72 -18.51 -20.90
CA HIS A 106 -11.17 -17.19 -20.47
C HIS A 106 -10.09 -16.14 -20.70
N LEU A 107 -10.44 -14.86 -20.62
CA LEU A 107 -9.46 -13.76 -20.70
C LEU A 107 -8.51 -13.75 -19.49
N PRO A 108 -7.28 -13.22 -19.64
CA PRO A 108 -6.36 -13.04 -18.54
C PRO A 108 -7.07 -12.42 -17.34
N PRO A 109 -6.91 -13.00 -16.15
CA PRO A 109 -7.30 -12.33 -14.93
C PRO A 109 -6.56 -10.99 -14.87
N THR A 110 -7.29 -9.99 -14.37
CA THR A 110 -7.00 -8.56 -14.39
C THR A 110 -5.51 -8.19 -14.40
N HIS A 111 -5.14 -7.11 -15.08
CA HIS A 111 -3.80 -6.48 -15.02
C HIS A 111 -3.33 -6.07 -13.62
N ILE A 112 -4.20 -6.20 -12.64
CA ILE A 112 -3.97 -5.90 -11.24
C ILE A 112 -3.37 -7.16 -10.62
N GLY A 113 -2.09 -7.08 -10.27
CA GLY A 113 -1.41 -8.10 -9.47
C GLY A 113 -2.01 -8.22 -8.06
N PHE A 114 -1.50 -9.17 -7.30
CA PHE A 114 -1.86 -9.35 -5.90
C PHE A 114 -1.32 -8.20 -5.06
N SER A 115 -2.18 -7.60 -4.24
CA SER A 115 -1.80 -6.63 -3.22
C SER A 115 -1.95 -7.25 -1.85
N GLY A 116 -0.83 -7.64 -1.25
CA GLY A 116 -0.79 -8.25 0.07
C GLY A 116 0.60 -8.80 0.41
N CYS A 117 0.70 -9.48 1.55
CA CYS A 117 1.92 -10.13 2.00
C CYS A 117 1.88 -11.63 1.67
N ILE A 118 2.98 -12.17 1.14
CA ILE A 118 3.22 -13.61 1.03
C ILE A 118 4.50 -13.92 1.79
N ARG A 119 4.46 -14.92 2.67
CA ARG A 119 5.62 -15.36 3.46
C ARG A 119 5.61 -16.87 3.65
N ASN A 120 6.77 -17.43 3.99
CA ASN A 120 6.95 -18.85 4.27
C ASN A 120 6.48 -19.77 3.14
N LEU A 121 6.84 -19.44 1.89
CA LEU A 121 6.56 -20.32 0.76
C LEU A 121 7.41 -21.59 0.87
N THR A 122 6.74 -22.73 0.91
CA THR A 122 7.36 -24.04 0.78
C THR A 122 6.76 -24.78 -0.42
N TYR A 123 7.61 -25.44 -1.19
CA TYR A 123 7.19 -26.28 -2.31
C TYR A 123 8.03 -27.56 -2.33
N ASN A 124 7.34 -28.71 -2.32
CA ASN A 124 7.96 -30.04 -2.21
C ASN A 124 8.98 -30.17 -1.06
N GLY A 125 8.69 -29.56 0.09
CA GLY A 125 9.57 -29.58 1.26
C GLY A 125 10.72 -28.57 1.25
N PHE A 126 10.94 -27.86 0.14
CA PHE A 126 11.96 -26.82 0.04
C PHE A 126 11.39 -25.45 0.41
N TYR A 127 12.15 -24.70 1.20
CA TYR A 127 11.83 -23.32 1.56
C TYR A 127 12.37 -22.35 0.50
N TYR A 128 11.54 -21.41 0.06
CA TYR A 128 11.90 -20.45 -0.98
C TYR A 128 12.09 -19.06 -0.38
N ASN A 129 13.23 -18.43 -0.69
CA ASN A 129 13.53 -17.08 -0.26
C ASN A 129 12.78 -16.07 -1.14
N LEU A 130 11.67 -15.54 -0.64
CA LEU A 130 10.89 -14.50 -1.31
C LEU A 130 11.49 -13.10 -1.21
N GLY A 131 12.49 -12.89 -0.33
CA GLY A 131 13.18 -11.60 -0.19
C GLY A 131 14.24 -11.35 -1.27
N ALA A 132 14.62 -12.39 -2.02
CA ALA A 132 15.56 -12.31 -3.13
C ALA A 132 15.17 -13.29 -4.26
N PRO A 133 14.01 -13.09 -4.92
CA PRO A 133 13.59 -13.93 -6.02
C PRO A 133 14.46 -13.70 -7.27
N SER A 134 14.54 -14.70 -8.14
CA SER A 134 15.32 -14.60 -9.39
C SER A 134 14.76 -13.57 -10.39
N ASP A 135 13.47 -13.25 -10.29
CA ASP A 135 12.78 -12.25 -11.11
C ASP A 135 11.66 -11.64 -10.27
N GLN A 136 11.52 -10.31 -10.30
CA GLN A 136 10.50 -9.59 -9.55
C GLN A 136 10.06 -8.31 -10.24
N TYR A 137 8.79 -7.95 -10.02
CA TYR A 137 8.22 -6.68 -10.42
C TYR A 137 7.29 -6.20 -9.31
N HIS A 138 7.59 -5.03 -8.73
CA HIS A 138 6.86 -4.47 -7.59
C HIS A 138 6.66 -5.44 -6.41
N ALA A 139 7.65 -6.32 -6.19
CA ALA A 139 7.72 -7.15 -4.99
C ALA A 139 8.69 -6.49 -4.00
N TYR A 140 8.27 -6.41 -2.74
CA TYR A 140 9.07 -5.85 -1.66
C TYR A 140 9.27 -6.93 -0.59
N PRO A 141 10.47 -7.02 0.01
CA PRO A 141 10.80 -8.08 0.96
C PRO A 141 10.09 -7.94 2.32
N ASP A 142 9.57 -6.74 2.63
CA ASP A 142 8.94 -6.45 3.91
C ASP A 142 7.41 -6.54 3.80
N CYS A 143 6.79 -7.12 4.83
CA CYS A 143 5.35 -7.25 4.98
C CYS A 143 4.78 -6.20 5.93
N ASN A 144 5.38 -5.03 5.96
CA ASN A 144 4.90 -3.93 6.77
C ASN A 144 3.72 -3.24 6.07
N TYR A 145 2.52 -3.55 6.55
CA TYR A 145 1.25 -3.01 6.07
C TYR A 145 1.21 -1.46 6.07
N GLY A 146 1.92 -0.81 6.99
CA GLY A 146 1.96 0.65 7.11
C GLY A 146 2.69 1.34 5.96
N VAL A 147 3.80 0.77 5.48
CA VAL A 147 4.52 1.30 4.30
C VAL A 147 3.85 0.87 3.00
N MET A 148 3.25 -0.31 2.91
CA MET A 148 2.57 -0.74 1.67
C MET A 148 1.33 0.12 1.37
N GLN A 149 0.50 0.42 2.39
CA GLN A 149 -0.64 1.34 2.24
C GLN A 149 -0.17 2.74 1.82
N ALA A 150 0.89 3.26 2.44
CA ALA A 150 1.45 4.58 2.15
C ALA A 150 2.02 4.71 0.72
N VAL A 151 2.47 3.61 0.11
CA VAL A 151 2.97 3.59 -1.29
C VAL A 151 1.82 3.34 -2.30
N THR A 152 0.72 2.70 -1.88
CA THR A 152 -0.48 2.51 -2.73
C THR A 152 -1.37 3.75 -2.82
N PHE A 153 -1.34 4.61 -1.79
CA PHE A 153 -1.69 6.00 -1.99
C PHE A 153 -0.58 6.60 -2.84
N GLY A 154 -0.72 6.50 -4.16
CA GLY A 154 0.14 7.22 -5.09
C GLY A 154 0.20 8.66 -4.59
N ILE A 155 1.36 9.06 -4.08
CA ILE A 155 1.56 10.42 -3.62
C ILE A 155 1.53 11.26 -4.90
N ASP A 156 0.35 11.78 -5.23
CA ASP A 156 0.20 12.66 -6.38
C ASP A 156 1.19 13.81 -6.21
N SER A 157 1.91 14.14 -7.28
CA SER A 157 2.95 15.18 -7.22
C SER A 157 2.38 16.50 -6.67
N ASN A 158 1.09 16.76 -6.91
CA ASN A 158 0.36 17.91 -6.34
C ASN A 158 0.21 17.84 -4.82
N PHE A 159 -0.06 16.66 -4.26
CA PHE A 159 -0.14 16.46 -2.81
C PHE A 159 1.23 16.65 -2.14
N LEU A 160 2.30 16.16 -2.77
CA LEU A 160 3.67 16.35 -2.29
C LEU A 160 4.07 17.84 -2.33
N VAL A 161 3.75 18.53 -3.42
CA VAL A 161 3.99 19.98 -3.54
C VAL A 161 3.20 20.76 -2.49
N ALA A 162 1.94 20.41 -2.21
CA ALA A 162 1.15 21.04 -1.17
C ALA A 162 1.79 20.88 0.23
N ILE A 163 2.28 19.68 0.56
CA ILE A 163 2.98 19.44 1.83
C ILE A 163 4.26 20.29 1.91
N LEU A 164 5.06 20.34 0.84
CA LEU A 164 6.29 21.14 0.82
C LEU A 164 6.02 22.64 1.01
N VAL A 165 4.98 23.17 0.37
CA VAL A 165 4.58 24.57 0.53
C VAL A 165 4.11 24.84 1.96
N CYS A 166 3.28 23.96 2.53
CA CYS A 166 2.82 24.10 3.92
C CYS A 166 4.00 24.09 4.91
N VAL A 167 4.96 23.18 4.75
CA VAL A 167 6.15 23.10 5.61
C VAL A 167 7.01 24.36 5.46
N ALA A 168 7.21 24.86 4.23
CA ALA A 168 7.98 26.09 3.99
C ALA A 168 7.33 27.31 4.69
N ILE A 169 6.00 27.44 4.62
CA ILE A 169 5.27 28.53 5.29
C ILE A 169 5.41 28.43 6.82
N LEU A 170 5.27 27.23 7.39
CA LEU A 170 5.45 27.02 8.83
C LEU A 170 6.85 27.38 9.30
N ILE A 171 7.88 27.03 8.53
CA ILE A 171 9.28 27.40 8.82
C ILE A 171 9.44 28.93 8.80
N ILE A 172 8.86 29.62 7.82
CA ILE A 172 8.92 31.09 7.74
C ILE A 172 8.25 31.72 8.97
N ILE A 173 7.08 31.22 9.39
CA ILE A 173 6.37 31.72 10.58
C ILE A 173 7.20 31.53 11.85
N VAL A 174 7.84 30.37 12.00
CA VAL A 174 8.73 30.09 13.14
C VAL A 174 9.94 31.02 13.13
N LEU A 175 10.57 31.25 11.97
CA LEU A 175 11.71 32.17 11.86
C LEU A 175 11.32 33.61 12.17
N VAL A 176 10.18 34.10 11.67
CA VAL A 176 9.67 35.44 11.99
C VAL A 176 9.38 35.58 13.48
N SER A 177 8.77 34.57 14.09
CA SER A 177 8.49 34.54 15.53
C SER A 177 9.78 34.54 16.36
N PHE A 178 10.78 33.77 15.94
CA PHE A 178 12.09 33.70 16.59
C PHE A 178 12.84 35.03 16.48
N ILE A 179 12.87 35.63 15.30
CA ILE A 179 13.50 36.95 15.08
C ILE A 179 12.77 38.03 15.89
N GLY A 180 11.44 38.02 15.91
CA GLY A 180 10.64 38.94 16.73
C GLY A 180 10.89 38.79 18.23
N PHE A 181 11.12 37.56 18.70
CA PHE A 181 11.52 37.30 20.07
C PHE A 181 12.93 37.84 20.37
N CYS A 182 13.88 37.68 19.44
CA CYS A 182 15.23 38.24 19.55
C CYS A 182 15.24 39.78 19.56
N THR A 183 14.39 40.44 18.75
CA THR A 183 14.29 41.91 18.74
C THR A 183 13.60 42.47 19.99
N ALA A 184 12.70 41.71 20.62
CA ALA A 184 12.10 42.09 21.89
C ALA A 184 13.09 42.03 23.08
N GLN A 185 14.13 41.20 23.00
CA GLN A 185 15.15 41.08 24.05
C GLN A 185 16.24 42.16 24.00
N VAL A 186 16.52 42.77 22.83
CA VAL A 186 17.54 43.84 22.69
C VAL A 186 17.03 45.25 23.01
N ASN A 187 15.74 45.41 23.30
CA ASN A 187 15.14 46.72 23.63
C ASN A 187 15.01 47.00 25.14
N PHE A 188 15.59 46.14 26.00
CA PHE A 188 15.76 46.45 27.42
C PHE A 188 17.03 47.30 27.63
N SER A 189 16.96 48.58 27.28
CA SER A 189 17.90 49.58 27.82
C SER A 189 17.48 49.89 29.27
N PRO A 190 18.32 49.66 30.30
CA PRO A 190 17.93 49.87 31.68
C PRO A 190 18.04 51.35 32.03
N ASN A 191 17.07 52.17 31.62
CA ASN A 191 17.01 53.57 32.04
C ASN A 191 16.37 53.69 33.43
N TRP A 192 17.14 53.30 34.45
CA TRP A 192 16.82 53.59 35.84
C TRP A 192 17.26 55.02 36.18
N GLY A 193 16.31 55.94 36.06
CA GLY A 193 16.31 57.18 36.82
C GLY A 193 16.40 58.45 35.99
N LYS A 194 15.24 58.95 35.53
CA LYS A 194 14.87 60.38 35.60
C LYS A 194 13.35 60.51 35.59
N ARG A 195 12.74 60.65 36.78
CA ARG A 195 11.41 61.25 36.95
C ARG A 195 11.63 62.65 37.52
N ALA A 196 11.49 63.69 36.70
CA ALA A 196 11.19 65.04 37.17
C ALA A 196 10.86 65.98 35.99
N LEU A 197 9.63 66.49 36.00
CA LEU A 197 9.24 67.86 35.62
C LEU A 197 9.28 68.24 34.12
N ASN A 198 8.14 68.07 33.43
CA ASN A 198 7.29 69.17 32.91
C ASN A 198 6.26 68.62 31.89
N PRO A 199 5.02 69.17 31.82
CA PRO A 199 3.99 68.75 30.89
C PRO A 199 3.96 69.70 29.69
N ALA A 200 4.70 69.40 28.64
CA ALA A 200 4.46 69.97 27.32
C ALA A 200 5.09 69.06 26.29
N GLU A 201 4.25 68.57 25.38
CA GLU A 201 4.58 68.06 24.05
C GLU A 201 5.81 67.16 23.93
N GLU A 202 5.57 65.85 23.75
CA GLU A 202 6.05 65.17 22.55
C GLU A 202 5.53 63.72 22.50
N ASN A 203 5.17 63.33 21.27
CA ASN A 203 5.43 62.02 20.66
C ASN A 203 5.58 60.81 21.60
N GLU A 204 4.72 59.81 21.42
CA GLU A 204 5.13 58.62 20.65
C GLU A 204 4.04 57.56 20.61
N ASN A 205 3.71 57.20 19.37
CA ASN A 205 2.94 56.04 19.00
C ASN A 205 3.74 54.77 19.35
N ASN A 206 3.68 54.31 20.59
CA ASN A 206 4.26 53.01 20.97
C ASN A 206 3.17 52.06 21.48
N CYS A 207 2.19 51.79 20.61
CA CYS A 207 1.36 50.57 20.54
C CYS A 207 0.41 50.68 19.34
N ARG A 208 0.94 50.84 18.12
CA ARG A 208 0.18 50.41 16.95
C ARG A 208 0.53 48.94 16.76
N GLU A 209 -0.34 48.04 17.21
CA GLU A 209 -0.31 46.67 16.70
C GLU A 209 -0.23 46.76 15.18
N ASN A 210 0.76 46.08 14.62
CA ASN A 210 1.03 46.13 13.21
C ASN A 210 -0.13 45.44 12.47
N VAL A 211 -1.20 46.18 12.22
CA VAL A 211 -2.40 45.77 11.48
C VAL A 211 -2.04 45.20 10.12
N ASP A 212 -0.87 45.55 9.58
CA ASP A 212 -0.31 44.96 8.36
C ASP A 212 0.06 43.48 8.54
N THR A 213 0.55 43.08 9.71
CA THR A 213 0.89 41.67 10.03
C THR A 213 -0.38 40.84 10.19
N VAL A 214 -1.39 41.37 10.89
CA VAL A 214 -2.70 40.72 11.04
C VAL A 214 -3.40 40.62 9.68
N MET A 215 -3.33 41.66 8.85
CA MET A 215 -3.85 41.66 7.48
C MET A 215 -3.10 40.67 6.58
N LEU A 216 -1.78 40.51 6.75
CA LEU A 216 -0.99 39.53 6.00
C LEU A 216 -1.39 38.10 6.39
N ILE A 217 -1.56 37.83 7.68
CA ILE A 217 -2.04 36.53 8.19
C ILE A 217 -3.45 36.24 7.64
N TYR A 218 -4.36 37.22 7.66
CA TYR A 218 -5.71 37.05 7.14
C TYR A 218 -5.74 36.78 5.63
N LYS A 219 -4.91 37.49 4.85
CA LYS A 219 -4.75 37.24 3.40
C LYS A 219 -4.16 35.86 3.12
N ILE A 220 -3.21 35.39 3.92
CA ILE A 220 -2.61 34.05 3.75
C ILE A 220 -3.63 32.96 4.11
N ILE A 221 -4.41 33.13 5.18
CA ILE A 221 -5.51 32.20 5.52
C ILE A 221 -6.54 32.16 4.39
N GLN A 222 -6.89 33.31 3.80
CA GLN A 222 -7.84 33.38 2.69
C GLN A 222 -7.29 32.70 1.42
N VAL A 223 -6.00 32.83 1.12
CA VAL A 223 -5.35 32.13 -0.01
C VAL A 223 -5.29 30.62 0.24
N CYS A 224 -4.99 30.18 1.46
CA CYS A 224 -5.04 28.76 1.84
C CYS A 224 -6.46 28.19 1.72
N TYR A 225 -7.49 28.93 2.13
CA TYR A 225 -8.88 28.49 2.03
C TYR A 225 -9.36 28.37 0.58
N MET A 226 -8.89 29.26 -0.31
CA MET A 226 -9.23 29.26 -1.73
C MET A 226 -8.52 28.13 -2.51
N PHE A 227 -7.38 27.63 -2.03
CA PHE A 227 -6.69 26.47 -2.62
C PHE A 227 -7.26 25.11 -2.17
N PHE A 228 -8.08 25.08 -1.12
CA PHE A 228 -8.64 23.87 -0.51
C PHE A 228 -10.14 23.63 -0.82
N SER A 229 -10.78 24.49 -1.63
CA SER A 229 -12.11 24.25 -2.22
C SER A 229 -11.99 23.96 -3.71
#